data_AF-A0A9R1NVS1-F1
#
_entry.id   AF-A0A9R1NVS1-F1
#
_cell.length_a   1.000
_cell.length_b   1.000
_cell.length_c   1.000
_cell.angle_alpha   90.00
_cell.angle_beta   90.00
_cell.angle_gamma   90.00
#
_symmetry.space_group_name_H-M   'P 1'
#
loop_
_entity.id
_entity.type
_entity.pdbx_description
1 polymer ?
#
loop_
_entity_poly.entity_id
_entity_poly.type
_entity_poly.pdbx_seq_one_letter_code
_entity_poly.pdbx_strand_id
1 'polypeptide(L)'
;MGQMVSDGVIQEQAARNGGIIKNGREILLQAFNWESHKHNWWSNLEGRVADIAKSGFTSVWLPPPTQSLSPEGYLPQNLYSLDSCYGSLQQLNSLIQNMNDHNIRAMADVVINHRVGTTKGSNGMYNRYDGIPISWDEHAVTSCSGGKGNKSTGDNFDGVPNIDHTQPFVRKDIIEWLIWLRETIGFQDFRFDFTKGAVMLRSL
;
A
#
# COMPACT_ATOMS: atom_id res chain seq x y z
N MET A 1 -27.88 19.61 -11.52
CA MET A 1 -28.40 18.34 -12.05
C MET A 1 -27.30 17.30 -11.92
N GLY A 2 -27.35 16.50 -10.86
CA GLY A 2 -26.40 15.39 -10.70
C GLY A 2 -26.83 14.23 -11.59
N GLN A 3 -25.94 13.78 -12.48
CA GLN A 3 -26.17 12.55 -13.22
C GLN A 3 -26.13 11.38 -12.21
N MET A 4 -27.27 10.73 -12.02
CA MET A 4 -27.35 9.41 -11.43
C MET A 4 -26.60 8.44 -12.34
N VAL A 5 -25.43 7.99 -11.89
CA VAL A 5 -24.77 6.83 -12.49
C VAL A 5 -25.68 5.64 -12.21
N SER A 6 -26.12 4.94 -13.26
CA SER A 6 -27.12 3.88 -13.13
C SER A 6 -26.56 2.63 -12.47
N ASP A 7 -27.41 1.94 -11.70
CA ASP A 7 -27.09 0.67 -11.01
C ASP A 7 -26.54 -0.42 -11.96
N GLY A 8 -26.82 -0.32 -13.26
CA GLY A 8 -26.28 -1.21 -14.29
C GLY A 8 -24.77 -1.07 -14.50
N VAL A 9 -24.21 0.14 -14.38
CA VAL A 9 -22.75 0.37 -14.49
C VAL A 9 -22.01 -0.27 -13.31
N ILE A 10 -22.59 -0.14 -12.11
CA ILE A 10 -22.03 -0.73 -10.88
C ILE A 10 -22.04 -2.27 -10.95
N GLN A 11 -23.13 -2.87 -11.46
CA GLN A 11 -23.20 -4.32 -11.63
C GLN A 11 -22.24 -4.85 -12.72
N GLU A 12 -22.05 -4.11 -13.82
CA GLU A 12 -21.12 -4.51 -14.88
C GLU A 12 -19.65 -4.43 -14.44
N GLN A 13 -19.29 -3.41 -13.66
CA GLN A 13 -17.96 -3.27 -13.05
C GLN A 13 -17.68 -4.35 -12.00
N ALA A 14 -18.67 -4.66 -11.15
CA ALA A 14 -18.58 -5.77 -10.20
C ALA A 14 -18.47 -7.14 -10.89
N ALA A 15 -19.17 -7.34 -12.01
CA ALA A 15 -19.09 -8.56 -12.82
C ALA A 15 -17.74 -8.71 -13.54
N ARG A 16 -17.14 -7.62 -14.04
CA ARG A 16 -15.76 -7.63 -14.59
C ARG A 16 -14.73 -7.96 -13.52
N ASN A 17 -14.83 -7.34 -12.34
CA ASN A 17 -13.94 -7.62 -11.20
C ASN A 17 -14.06 -9.06 -10.67
N GLY A 18 -15.26 -9.66 -10.75
CA GLY A 18 -15.51 -11.05 -10.33
C GLY A 18 -15.31 -12.11 -11.42
N GLY A 19 -15.06 -11.72 -12.68
CA GLY A 19 -14.96 -12.64 -13.82
C GLY A 19 -13.61 -13.36 -13.93
N ILE A 20 -12.53 -12.70 -13.50
CA ILE A 20 -11.16 -13.25 -13.59
C ILE A 20 -10.98 -14.44 -12.63
N ILE A 21 -11.55 -14.36 -11.43
CA ILE A 21 -11.30 -15.30 -10.31
C ILE A 21 -12.01 -16.67 -10.49
N LYS A 22 -12.93 -16.79 -11.45
CA LYS A 22 -13.84 -17.95 -11.52
C LYS A 22 -13.30 -19.15 -12.28
N ASN A 23 -12.18 -19.03 -12.98
CA ASN A 23 -11.67 -20.07 -13.88
C ASN A 23 -10.28 -20.60 -13.52
N GLY A 24 -9.66 -20.15 -12.41
CA GLY A 24 -8.37 -20.66 -11.94
C GLY A 24 -7.17 -20.24 -12.81
N ARG A 25 -7.24 -19.05 -13.43
CA ARG A 25 -6.23 -18.53 -14.38
C ARG A 25 -5.47 -17.33 -13.82
N GLU A 26 -5.35 -17.22 -12.51
CA GLU A 26 -4.71 -16.08 -11.86
C GLU A 26 -3.19 -16.19 -12.03
N ILE A 27 -2.61 -15.27 -12.82
CA ILE A 27 -1.18 -15.20 -13.07
C ILE A 27 -0.69 -13.83 -12.61
N LEU A 28 0.17 -13.85 -11.59
CA LEU A 28 0.77 -12.66 -10.98
C LEU A 28 2.09 -12.29 -11.66
N LEU A 29 2.27 -11.00 -11.94
CA LEU A 29 3.55 -10.41 -12.34
C LEU A 29 4.06 -9.47 -11.25
N GLN A 30 5.27 -9.70 -10.73
CA GLN A 30 6.02 -8.65 -10.03
C GLN A 30 6.55 -7.66 -11.07
N ALA A 31 5.96 -6.48 -11.14
CA ALA A 31 6.28 -5.50 -12.19
C ALA A 31 7.24 -4.42 -11.67
N PHE A 32 8.28 -4.82 -10.95
CA PHE A 32 9.38 -3.95 -10.56
C PHE A 32 10.60 -4.78 -10.15
N ASN A 33 11.75 -4.12 -10.13
CA ASN A 33 12.96 -4.62 -9.51
C ASN A 33 13.53 -3.54 -8.57
N TRP A 34 14.66 -3.83 -7.94
CA TRP A 34 15.27 -2.94 -6.96
C TRP A 34 15.67 -1.56 -7.54
N GLU A 35 15.94 -1.49 -8.84
CA GLU A 35 16.40 -0.29 -9.54
C GLU A 35 15.25 0.53 -10.15
N SER A 36 14.01 0.02 -10.10
CA SER A 36 12.84 0.67 -10.70
C SER A 36 12.62 2.10 -10.19
N HIS A 37 12.98 2.40 -8.93
CA HIS A 37 12.87 3.72 -8.33
C HIS A 37 13.76 4.79 -8.99
N LYS A 38 14.74 4.40 -9.80
CA LYS A 38 15.65 5.31 -10.51
C LYS A 38 15.04 5.87 -11.80
N HIS A 39 13.80 5.49 -12.09
CA HIS A 39 13.08 5.83 -13.31
C HIS A 39 11.68 6.33 -12.99
N ASN A 40 11.06 7.00 -13.96
CA ASN A 40 9.62 7.29 -13.93
C ASN A 40 8.84 5.98 -14.16
N TRP A 41 8.76 5.16 -13.12
CA TRP A 41 8.33 3.78 -13.20
C TRP A 41 6.86 3.62 -13.55
N TRP A 42 5.99 4.50 -13.03
CA TRP A 42 4.56 4.48 -13.36
C TRP A 42 4.33 4.64 -14.86
N SER A 43 4.93 5.65 -15.49
CA SER A 43 4.82 5.84 -16.95
C SER A 43 5.48 4.72 -17.75
N ASN A 44 6.59 4.15 -17.26
CA ASN A 44 7.23 3.00 -17.90
C ASN A 44 6.30 1.78 -17.93
N LEU A 45 5.64 1.48 -16.81
CA LEU A 45 4.68 0.37 -16.73
C LEU A 45 3.42 0.63 -17.54
N GLU A 46 2.93 1.87 -17.54
CA GLU A 46 1.73 2.27 -18.28
C GLU A 46 1.88 1.93 -19.78
N GLY A 47 3.05 2.19 -20.36
CA GLY A 47 3.38 1.82 -21.75
C GLY A 47 3.50 0.32 -22.02
N ARG A 48 3.40 -0.54 -21.00
CA ARG A 48 3.53 -2.01 -21.10
C ARG A 48 2.25 -2.77 -20.74
N VAL A 49 1.23 -2.10 -20.20
CA VAL A 49 -0.02 -2.73 -19.73
C VAL A 49 -0.64 -3.64 -20.79
N ALA A 50 -0.73 -3.18 -22.03
CA ALA A 50 -1.30 -3.97 -23.13
C ALA A 50 -0.51 -5.25 -23.43
N ASP A 51 0.83 -5.20 -23.36
CA ASP A 51 1.69 -6.36 -23.60
C ASP A 51 1.63 -7.35 -22.43
N ILE A 52 1.53 -6.83 -21.20
CA ILE A 52 1.32 -7.63 -19.99
C ILE A 52 -0.01 -8.41 -20.09
N ALA A 53 -1.09 -7.73 -20.47
CA ALA A 53 -2.41 -8.36 -20.65
C ALA A 53 -2.38 -9.43 -21.75
N LYS A 54 -1.79 -9.13 -22.91
CA LYS A 54 -1.63 -10.09 -24.02
C LYS A 54 -0.82 -11.33 -23.62
N SER A 55 0.13 -11.17 -22.71
CA SER A 55 0.94 -12.26 -22.16
C SER A 55 0.15 -13.16 -21.19
N GLY A 56 -1.08 -12.76 -20.82
CA GLY A 56 -2.00 -13.54 -20.00
C GLY A 56 -1.89 -13.28 -18.49
N PHE A 57 -1.11 -12.29 -18.07
CA PHE A 57 -1.09 -11.86 -16.67
C PHE A 57 -2.42 -11.22 -16.28
N THR A 58 -2.91 -11.56 -15.09
CA THR A 58 -4.21 -11.09 -14.58
C THR A 58 -4.06 -10.13 -13.42
N SER A 59 -2.93 -10.18 -12.72
CA SER A 59 -2.61 -9.33 -11.58
C SER A 59 -1.17 -8.85 -11.68
N VAL A 60 -0.94 -7.62 -11.26
CA VAL A 60 0.38 -6.99 -11.27
C VAL A 60 0.67 -6.41 -9.90
N TRP A 61 1.71 -6.93 -9.27
CA TRP A 61 2.27 -6.41 -8.02
C TRP A 61 3.16 -5.20 -8.33
N LEU A 62 2.66 -4.04 -7.89
CA LEU A 62 3.36 -2.75 -7.95
C LEU A 62 4.20 -2.55 -6.67
N PRO A 63 5.35 -1.86 -6.75
CA PRO A 63 6.16 -1.56 -5.58
C PRO A 63 5.41 -0.64 -4.59
N PRO A 64 5.91 -0.45 -3.36
CA PRO A 64 5.24 0.39 -2.36
C PRO A 64 4.97 1.80 -2.92
N PRO A 65 3.70 2.23 -3.02
CA PRO A 65 3.35 3.47 -3.70
C PRO A 65 3.51 4.71 -2.80
N THR A 66 3.67 4.50 -1.49
CA THR A 66 3.70 5.56 -0.48
C THR A 66 5.01 6.32 -0.47
N GLN A 67 4.95 7.61 -0.12
CA GLN A 67 6.12 8.41 0.21
C GLN A 67 6.95 7.71 1.31
N SER A 68 8.25 7.60 1.04
CA SER A 68 9.20 6.82 1.83
C SER A 68 10.53 7.54 1.94
N LEU A 69 11.28 7.26 3.02
CA LEU A 69 12.65 7.72 3.20
C LEU A 69 13.62 6.94 2.31
N SER A 70 13.40 5.63 2.13
CA SER A 70 14.15 4.84 1.14
C SER A 70 13.47 4.98 -0.23
N PRO A 71 14.25 5.15 -1.31
CA PRO A 71 13.66 5.35 -2.64
C PRO A 71 12.93 4.10 -3.15
N GLU A 72 13.25 2.91 -2.64
CA GLU A 72 12.56 1.66 -2.97
C GLU A 72 11.16 1.56 -2.35
N GLY A 73 10.81 2.45 -1.41
CA GLY A 73 9.46 2.52 -0.82
C GLY A 73 9.29 1.80 0.52
N TYR A 74 10.29 1.03 0.96
CA TYR A 74 10.20 0.18 2.15
C TYR A 74 10.48 0.89 3.48
N LEU A 75 10.65 2.22 3.52
CA LEU A 75 10.73 3.00 4.77
C LEU A 75 9.64 4.09 4.78
N PRO A 76 8.34 3.71 4.80
CA PRO A 76 7.23 4.63 4.61
C PRO A 76 7.11 5.63 5.76
N GLN A 77 6.62 6.84 5.44
CA GLN A 77 6.35 7.89 6.42
C GLN A 77 4.93 8.44 6.31
N ASN A 78 4.56 9.14 5.23
CA ASN A 78 3.18 9.59 5.02
C ASN A 78 2.39 8.60 4.15
N LEU A 79 1.61 7.73 4.79
CA LEU A 79 0.86 6.67 4.11
C LEU A 79 -0.19 7.19 3.10
N TYR A 80 -0.70 8.41 3.28
CA TYR A 80 -1.67 9.02 2.35
C TYR A 80 -1.01 9.82 1.22
N SER A 81 0.31 10.00 1.24
CA SER A 81 1.05 10.59 0.13
C SER A 81 1.55 9.48 -0.79
N LEU A 82 1.05 9.47 -2.03
CA LEU A 82 1.45 8.49 -3.05
C LEU A 82 2.35 9.11 -4.13
N ASP A 83 2.93 10.27 -3.83
CA ASP A 83 4.03 10.84 -4.61
C ASP A 83 5.33 10.20 -4.11
N SER A 84 5.86 9.26 -4.90
CA SER A 84 7.01 8.42 -4.53
C SER A 84 8.13 8.50 -5.58
N CYS A 85 9.24 7.82 -5.34
CA CYS A 85 10.33 7.72 -6.32
C CYS A 85 9.92 6.98 -7.61
N TYR A 86 8.77 6.30 -7.63
CA TYR A 86 8.24 5.63 -8.82
C TYR A 86 7.43 6.57 -9.72
N GLY A 87 6.99 7.72 -9.21
CA GLY A 87 6.20 8.73 -9.92
C GLY A 87 5.13 9.37 -9.03
N SER A 88 4.37 10.30 -9.61
CA SER A 88 3.31 11.04 -8.91
C SER A 88 2.03 10.24 -8.74
N LEU A 89 1.16 10.69 -7.83
CA LEU A 89 -0.20 10.14 -7.67
C LEU A 89 -0.99 10.17 -8.99
N GLN A 90 -0.85 11.23 -9.79
CA GLN A 90 -1.54 11.31 -11.08
C GLN A 90 -1.10 10.18 -12.02
N GLN A 91 0.19 9.90 -12.10
CA GLN A 91 0.72 8.82 -12.95
C GLN A 91 0.29 7.45 -12.43
N LEU A 92 0.27 7.25 -11.12
CA LEU A 92 -0.24 6.03 -10.51
C LEU A 92 -1.73 5.81 -10.85
N ASN A 93 -2.56 6.85 -10.76
CA ASN A 93 -3.97 6.78 -11.12
C ASN A 93 -4.16 6.44 -12.61
N SER A 94 -3.38 7.05 -13.51
CA SER A 94 -3.41 6.72 -14.95
C SER A 94 -3.02 5.26 -15.20
N LEU A 95 -1.96 4.78 -14.54
CA LEU A 95 -1.53 3.38 -14.62
C LEU A 95 -2.64 2.42 -14.16
N ILE A 96 -3.23 2.65 -12.98
CA ILE A 96 -4.29 1.80 -12.44
C ILE A 96 -5.52 1.81 -13.35
N GLN A 97 -5.91 2.97 -13.88
CA GLN A 97 -7.02 3.06 -14.82
C GLN A 97 -6.74 2.24 -16.09
N ASN A 98 -5.55 2.39 -16.68
CA ASN A 98 -5.14 1.65 -17.87
C ASN A 98 -5.11 0.13 -17.61
N MET A 99 -4.63 -0.29 -16.43
CA MET A 99 -4.67 -1.69 -16.00
C MET A 99 -6.11 -2.22 -15.91
N ASN A 100 -7.02 -1.46 -15.32
CA ASN A 100 -8.44 -1.82 -15.25
C ASN A 100 -9.06 -1.96 -16.64
N ASP A 101 -8.76 -1.05 -17.57
CA ASP A 101 -9.26 -1.09 -18.95
C ASP A 101 -8.76 -2.34 -19.71
N HIS A 102 -7.63 -2.91 -19.29
CA HIS A 102 -7.05 -4.15 -19.83
C HIS A 102 -7.36 -5.39 -18.99
N ASN A 103 -8.27 -5.31 -18.01
CA ASN A 103 -8.62 -6.39 -17.09
C ASN A 103 -7.42 -6.94 -16.29
N ILE A 104 -6.48 -6.06 -15.94
CA ILE A 104 -5.37 -6.36 -15.03
C ILE A 104 -5.69 -5.77 -13.66
N ARG A 105 -5.56 -6.60 -12.61
CA ARG A 105 -5.71 -6.18 -11.22
C ARG A 105 -4.43 -5.57 -10.69
N ALA A 106 -4.48 -4.32 -10.22
CA ALA A 106 -3.37 -3.70 -9.52
C ALA A 106 -3.30 -4.20 -8.07
N MET A 107 -2.13 -4.70 -7.68
CA MET A 107 -1.82 -5.14 -6.32
C MET A 107 -0.84 -4.17 -5.67
N ALA A 108 -1.23 -3.58 -4.54
CA ALA A 108 -0.34 -2.69 -3.79
C ALA A 108 0.59 -3.48 -2.86
N ASP A 109 1.86 -3.10 -2.83
CA ASP A 109 2.76 -3.51 -1.76
C ASP A 109 2.51 -2.66 -0.50
N VAL A 110 2.14 -3.34 0.59
CA VAL A 110 1.71 -2.74 1.84
C VAL A 110 2.80 -2.93 2.89
N VAL A 111 3.48 -1.83 3.23
CA VAL A 111 4.54 -1.79 4.25
C VAL A 111 3.99 -1.15 5.53
N ILE A 112 3.64 -1.99 6.50
CA ILE A 112 3.00 -1.55 7.77
C ILE A 112 3.65 -2.14 9.02
N ASN A 113 4.71 -2.94 8.90
CA ASN A 113 5.46 -3.43 10.06
C ASN A 113 6.17 -2.28 10.80
N HIS A 114 6.76 -1.36 10.06
CA HIS A 114 7.53 -0.22 10.56
C HIS A 114 7.16 1.04 9.79
N ARG A 115 7.39 2.20 10.40
CA ARG A 115 7.08 3.51 9.82
C ARG A 115 8.01 4.56 10.41
N VAL A 116 8.60 5.41 9.57
CA VAL A 116 9.56 6.43 10.01
C VAL A 116 8.81 7.64 10.59
N GLY A 117 9.16 8.05 11.82
CA GLY A 117 8.57 9.23 12.44
C GLY A 117 9.01 10.55 11.79
N THR A 118 8.18 11.58 11.87
CA THR A 118 8.46 12.95 11.39
C THR A 118 9.15 13.80 12.46
N THR A 119 8.90 13.51 13.73
CA THR A 119 9.41 14.27 14.88
C THR A 119 9.96 13.35 15.96
N LYS A 120 10.81 13.92 16.83
CA LYS A 120 11.42 13.19 17.94
C LYS A 120 10.47 13.07 19.12
N GLY A 121 10.36 11.88 19.69
CA GLY A 121 9.67 11.65 20.96
C GLY A 121 10.54 11.92 22.19
N SER A 122 10.02 11.52 23.33
CA SER A 122 10.63 11.76 24.65
C SER A 122 12.00 11.10 24.84
N ASN A 123 12.29 10.01 24.10
CA ASN A 123 13.58 9.33 24.10
C ASN A 123 14.55 9.82 23.01
N GLY A 124 14.21 10.90 22.29
CA GLY A 124 15.06 11.49 21.26
C GLY A 124 15.05 10.76 19.91
N MET A 125 14.27 9.69 19.76
CA MET A 125 14.11 8.96 18.50
C MET A 125 12.99 9.54 17.64
N TYR A 126 13.08 9.38 16.31
CA TYR A 126 12.01 9.74 15.38
C TYR A 126 10.86 8.72 15.41
N ASN A 127 10.01 8.78 16.44
CA ASN A 127 8.94 7.84 16.74
C ASN A 127 7.58 8.53 16.96
N ARG A 128 7.46 9.80 16.55
CA ARG A 128 6.21 10.56 16.48
C ARG A 128 5.92 10.94 15.03
N TYR A 129 4.65 11.05 14.66
CA TYR A 129 4.18 11.26 13.28
C TYR A 129 3.43 12.60 13.15
N ASP A 130 3.92 13.64 13.84
CA ASP A 130 3.29 14.96 13.86
C ASP A 130 3.29 15.60 12.45
N GLY A 131 2.21 16.32 12.13
CA GLY A 131 2.11 17.12 10.89
C GLY A 131 1.72 16.36 9.62
N ILE A 132 1.48 15.05 9.70
CA ILE A 132 1.03 14.21 8.59
C ILE A 132 -0.22 13.40 8.97
N PRO A 133 -1.05 12.95 8.00
CA PRO A 133 -2.16 12.04 8.26
C PRO A 133 -1.72 10.81 9.07
N ILE A 134 -2.64 10.32 9.91
CA ILE A 134 -2.35 9.28 10.92
C ILE A 134 -1.23 9.79 11.85
N SER A 135 -1.51 10.90 12.55
CA SER A 135 -0.56 11.61 13.42
C SER A 135 -0.37 10.91 14.77
N TRP A 136 0.07 9.67 14.75
CA TRP A 136 0.32 8.91 15.96
C TRP A 136 1.45 9.50 16.81
N ASP A 137 1.41 9.20 18.10
CA ASP A 137 2.51 9.44 19.01
C ASP A 137 3.28 8.14 19.32
N GLU A 138 4.15 8.20 20.32
CA GLU A 138 5.02 7.09 20.74
C GLU A 138 4.24 5.82 21.15
N HIS A 139 2.94 5.90 21.48
CA HIS A 139 2.13 4.74 21.86
C HIS A 139 1.76 3.84 20.68
N ALA A 140 1.90 4.34 19.44
CA ALA A 140 1.74 3.51 18.24
C ALA A 140 2.99 2.69 17.91
N VAL A 141 4.10 2.91 18.62
CA VAL A 141 5.38 2.25 18.38
C VAL A 141 5.65 1.23 19.48
N THR A 142 6.16 0.06 19.11
CA THR A 142 6.45 -1.00 20.08
C THR A 142 7.53 -0.57 21.07
N SER A 143 7.41 -0.99 22.34
CA SER A 143 8.39 -0.65 23.38
C SER A 143 9.80 -1.19 23.09
N CYS A 144 9.92 -2.32 22.39
CA CYS A 144 11.21 -2.90 21.99
C CYS A 144 11.87 -2.19 20.81
N SER A 145 11.15 -1.32 20.08
CA SER A 145 11.68 -0.46 19.03
C SER A 145 11.61 1.02 19.44
N GLY A 146 11.73 1.29 20.75
CA GLY A 146 11.79 2.62 21.35
C GLY A 146 10.50 3.44 21.27
N GLY A 147 9.33 2.79 21.29
CA GLY A 147 8.05 3.43 21.56
C GLY A 147 7.57 3.25 23.00
N LYS A 148 6.30 3.57 23.23
CA LYS A 148 5.58 3.41 24.51
C LYS A 148 4.44 2.39 24.43
N GLY A 149 4.23 1.77 23.26
CA GLY A 149 3.28 0.70 23.06
C GLY A 149 3.72 -0.63 23.67
N ASN A 150 2.96 -1.67 23.37
CA ASN A 150 3.26 -3.04 23.76
C ASN A 150 4.54 -3.55 23.08
N LYS A 151 5.04 -4.71 23.52
CA LYS A 151 6.15 -5.38 22.83
C LYS A 151 5.69 -5.86 21.44
N SER A 152 6.63 -5.93 20.50
CA SER A 152 6.36 -6.48 19.16
C SER A 152 5.78 -7.89 19.26
N THR A 153 4.91 -8.21 18.30
CA THR A 153 4.26 -9.52 18.18
C THR A 153 5.01 -10.46 17.23
N GLY A 154 6.08 -9.97 16.60
CA GLY A 154 6.92 -10.71 15.66
C GLY A 154 8.33 -10.16 15.60
N ASP A 155 9.04 -10.47 14.51
CA ASP A 155 10.40 -10.01 14.27
C ASP A 155 10.47 -8.47 14.15
N ASN A 156 11.51 -7.87 14.72
CA ASN A 156 11.74 -6.44 14.55
C ASN A 156 12.47 -6.18 13.23
N PHE A 157 12.07 -5.11 12.55
CA PHE A 157 12.89 -4.50 11.51
C PHE A 157 13.80 -3.46 12.16
N ASP A 158 15.10 -3.73 12.18
CA ASP A 158 16.06 -2.92 12.92
C ASP A 158 16.28 -1.52 12.33
N GLY A 159 16.63 -0.57 13.19
CA GLY A 159 17.00 0.80 12.80
C GLY A 159 15.84 1.77 12.62
N VAL A 160 14.58 1.32 12.69
CA VAL A 160 13.39 2.18 12.58
C VAL A 160 12.27 1.78 13.55
N PRO A 161 11.31 2.70 13.86
CA PRO A 161 10.17 2.39 14.73
C PRO A 161 9.28 1.28 14.13
N ASN A 162 9.05 0.22 14.90
CA ASN A 162 8.10 -0.85 14.57
C ASN A 162 6.73 -0.53 15.17
N ILE A 163 5.67 -0.79 14.42
CA ILE A 163 4.30 -0.39 14.75
C ILE A 163 3.64 -1.41 15.68
N ASP A 164 3.00 -0.92 16.74
CA ASP A 164 2.24 -1.74 17.68
C ASP A 164 0.83 -2.04 17.16
N HIS A 165 0.73 -3.08 16.34
CA HIS A 165 -0.55 -3.60 15.81
C HIS A 165 -1.50 -4.15 16.88
N THR A 166 -1.08 -4.24 18.15
CA THR A 166 -1.98 -4.65 19.24
C THR A 166 -2.90 -3.51 19.68
N GLN A 167 -2.55 -2.26 19.39
CA GLN A 167 -3.37 -1.09 19.71
C GLN A 167 -4.63 -1.00 18.82
N PRO A 168 -5.84 -0.84 19.39
CA PRO A 168 -7.05 -0.71 18.60
C PRO A 168 -7.06 0.48 17.64
N PHE A 169 -6.51 1.63 18.05
CA PHE A 169 -6.46 2.83 17.21
C PHE A 169 -5.52 2.66 16.01
N VAL A 170 -4.36 1.97 16.21
CA VAL A 170 -3.44 1.63 15.12
C VAL A 170 -4.13 0.78 14.07
N ARG A 171 -4.80 -0.30 14.49
CA ARG A 171 -5.53 -1.18 13.55
C ARG A 171 -6.63 -0.43 12.81
N LYS A 172 -7.41 0.39 13.52
CA LYS A 172 -8.48 1.18 12.92
C LYS A 172 -7.94 2.07 11.80
N ASP A 173 -6.91 2.87 12.07
CA ASP A 173 -6.38 3.82 11.08
C ASP A 173 -5.72 3.10 9.89
N ILE A 174 -5.06 1.96 10.11
CA ILE A 174 -4.50 1.13 9.02
C ILE A 174 -5.63 0.55 8.17
N ILE A 175 -6.71 0.05 8.77
CA ILE A 175 -7.87 -0.47 8.02
C ILE A 175 -8.51 0.64 7.19
N GLU A 176 -8.70 1.84 7.75
CA GLU A 176 -9.22 2.99 7.03
C GLU A 176 -8.32 3.37 5.83
N TRP A 177 -7.00 3.32 6.00
CA TRP A 177 -6.06 3.55 4.92
C TRP A 177 -6.09 2.45 3.85
N LEU A 178 -6.20 1.17 4.22
CA LEU A 178 -6.34 0.05 3.27
C LEU A 178 -7.65 0.15 2.48
N ILE A 179 -8.76 0.55 3.13
CA ILE A 179 -10.03 0.83 2.46
C ILE A 179 -9.85 1.99 1.49
N TRP A 180 -9.15 3.06 1.88
CA TRP A 180 -8.87 4.17 0.98
C TRP A 180 -8.05 3.77 -0.25
N LEU A 181 -6.99 2.94 -0.09
CA LEU A 181 -6.24 2.39 -1.22
C LEU A 181 -7.13 1.60 -2.19
N ARG A 182 -8.10 0.85 -1.66
CA ARG A 182 -9.02 0.07 -2.48
C ARG A 182 -10.07 0.93 -3.17
N GLU A 183 -10.83 1.68 -2.37
CA GLU A 183 -12.05 2.35 -2.82
C GLU A 183 -11.76 3.70 -3.50
N THR A 184 -10.67 4.38 -3.13
CA THR A 184 -10.32 5.69 -3.72
C THR A 184 -9.24 5.59 -4.78
N ILE A 185 -8.19 4.80 -4.54
CA ILE A 185 -7.06 4.69 -5.48
C ILE A 185 -7.30 3.59 -6.53
N GLY A 186 -8.09 2.56 -6.22
CA GLY A 186 -8.47 1.51 -7.16
C GLY A 186 -7.57 0.26 -7.12
N PHE A 187 -6.75 0.10 -6.09
CA PHE A 187 -6.04 -1.16 -5.86
C PHE A 187 -7.04 -2.29 -5.54
N GLN A 188 -6.83 -3.47 -6.13
CA GLN A 188 -7.76 -4.58 -5.98
C GLN A 188 -7.24 -5.67 -5.04
N ASP A 189 -5.92 -5.77 -4.90
CA ASP A 189 -5.22 -6.76 -4.10
C ASP A 189 -4.11 -6.12 -3.26
N PHE A 190 -3.67 -6.81 -2.21
CA PHE A 190 -2.57 -6.38 -1.34
C PHE A 190 -1.53 -7.47 -1.20
N ARG A 191 -0.26 -7.09 -1.33
CA ARG A 191 0.90 -7.89 -0.90
C ARG A 191 1.40 -7.26 0.40
N PHE A 192 1.36 -8.02 1.49
CA PHE A 192 1.83 -7.52 2.78
C PHE A 192 3.34 -7.76 2.92
N ASP A 193 4.09 -6.68 3.13
CA ASP A 193 5.52 -6.76 3.39
C ASP A 193 5.83 -7.26 4.80
N PHE A 194 6.94 -7.97 4.94
CA PHE A 194 7.54 -8.39 6.21
C PHE A 194 6.52 -8.96 7.24
N THR A 195 5.65 -9.87 6.82
CA THR A 195 4.58 -10.43 7.68
C THR A 195 5.05 -11.21 8.89
N LYS A 196 6.34 -11.59 8.97
CA LYS A 196 6.94 -12.14 10.19
C LYS A 196 7.03 -11.13 11.33
N GLY A 197 6.97 -9.83 11.02
CA GLY A 197 7.15 -8.76 12.01
C GLY A 197 5.90 -8.42 12.83
N ALA A 198 4.71 -8.80 12.37
CA ALA A 198 3.47 -8.50 13.08
C ALA A 198 2.39 -9.57 12.87
N VAL A 199 1.71 -9.94 13.96
CA VAL A 199 0.48 -10.74 13.89
C VAL A 199 -0.69 -9.82 13.58
N MET A 200 -1.00 -9.63 12.30
CA MET A 200 -2.05 -8.70 11.87
C MET A 200 -3.49 -9.25 11.99
N LEU A 201 -3.67 -10.57 12.14
CA LEU A 201 -4.93 -11.25 11.77
C LEU A 201 -5.69 -11.94 12.91
N ARG A 202 -5.50 -11.57 14.19
CA ARG A 202 -6.27 -12.21 15.27
C ARG A 202 -7.67 -11.64 15.51
N SER A 203 -8.09 -10.59 14.82
CA SER A 203 -9.49 -10.11 14.85
C SER A 203 -9.73 -9.04 13.77
N LEU A 204 -10.13 -9.48 12.57
CA LEU A 204 -10.99 -8.73 11.67
C LEU A 204 -12.38 -9.38 11.73
#